data_AF-A0AAV9NC62-F1
#
_entry.id   AF-A0AAV9NC62-F1
#
_cell.length_a   1.000
_cell.length_b   1.000
_cell.length_c   1.000
_cell.angle_alpha   90.00
_cell.angle_beta   90.00
_cell.angle_gamma   90.00
#
_symmetry.space_group_name_H-M   'P 1'
#
loop_
_entity.id
_entity.type
_entity.pdbx_description
1 polymer ?
#
loop_
_entity_poly.entity_id
_entity_poly.type
_entity_poly.pdbx_seq_one_letter_code
_entity_poly.pdbx_strand_id
1 'polypeptide(L)'
;MDDVRTCQIINDGLPKFIVPIDSAKCNQHQAFLRCQGAFNVPEEKLCNAIITSYIHFVHPQLPVVDIHDLLQALATNGRDCKISILLFQCILLSGSTFVEMEHVTEAGFDSRMGLRKQLADRARLLYDFDCETDRLVLVQSLTLMTCWQEAGDEVKHLRHWIGIAFNISVFIGLNKDPTSASIPVQRKHLWKRVWWSCYMKDQMLALGLRHPPIISADECETPDLVLEDFDIRPPTADVSSVFKDCGLLFDIDQQNQLASVCIAQQQLCLKLSKVLKARYETIAPRLGCTTTRTLVSVPRTSITNTPEIQNCASELTSWYRDLPSILRYQGSSSLQFGPEQDLLIFHCALLNLHYYTLLCVLQRPWPSAILRVLPASEICSQRKSRLAANAISSILKDLQVLEMVHLLPTSGITSIVQAAIVHMSDSTTEIASLRDQSRHQLETCLGFLDTLVEVHSYSLFAKSFLVSAAANLYREPKYMEHLKTFGGSGTQQHEFGEGNIFTPGSLKLTSFSDIRPSLVDATNDHPTVFLPKQSADSQPDIPSDLLDLFDYGQLELDLSPDLFLNLGQADFSSIVNN
;
A
#
# COMPACT_ATOMS: atom_id res chain seq x y z
N MET A 1 16.87 51.15 -18.90
CA MET A 1 17.93 50.69 -17.98
C MET A 1 17.60 49.26 -17.66
N ASP A 2 18.13 48.37 -18.50
CA ASP A 2 17.95 46.93 -18.42
C ASP A 2 18.74 46.40 -17.22
N ASP A 3 18.03 46.01 -16.17
CA ASP A 3 18.60 45.30 -15.03
C ASP A 3 18.63 43.81 -15.40
N VAL A 4 19.61 43.43 -16.24
CA VAL A 4 19.93 42.04 -16.54
C VAL A 4 20.49 41.44 -15.25
N ARG A 5 19.60 40.96 -14.37
CA ARG A 5 19.99 40.06 -13.28
C ARG A 5 20.56 38.81 -13.92
N THR A 6 21.88 38.71 -13.97
CA THR A 6 22.58 37.47 -14.26
C THR A 6 22.11 36.46 -13.21
N CYS A 7 21.19 35.56 -13.57
CA CYS A 7 20.83 34.42 -12.73
C CYS A 7 22.11 33.62 -12.50
N GLN A 8 22.66 33.71 -11.29
CA GLN A 8 23.84 32.93 -10.91
C GLN A 8 23.41 31.47 -10.78
N ILE A 9 23.93 30.59 -11.65
CA ILE A 9 23.69 29.14 -11.55
C ILE A 9 24.29 28.64 -10.22
N ILE A 10 23.49 27.96 -9.40
CA ILE A 10 23.99 27.36 -8.16
C ILE A 10 24.76 26.10 -8.51
N ASN A 11 26.07 26.14 -8.25
CA ASN A 11 26.96 25.00 -8.39
C ASN A 11 27.83 24.77 -7.14
N ASP A 12 28.10 25.82 -6.37
CA ASP A 12 29.00 25.74 -5.21
C ASP A 12 28.44 24.84 -4.11
N GLY A 13 29.25 23.89 -3.63
CA GLY A 13 28.86 22.99 -2.54
C GLY A 13 27.82 21.92 -2.90
N LEU A 14 27.43 21.80 -4.18
CA LEU A 14 26.68 20.64 -4.65
C LEU A 14 27.65 19.48 -4.96
N PRO A 15 27.24 18.21 -4.73
CA PRO A 15 27.99 17.07 -5.23
C PRO A 15 28.16 17.14 -6.77
N LYS A 16 29.29 16.68 -7.30
CA LYS A 16 29.62 16.84 -8.74
C LYS A 16 28.65 16.11 -9.67
N PHE A 17 28.07 15.01 -9.19
CA PHE A 17 27.04 14.24 -9.89
C PHE A 17 25.66 14.92 -9.94
N ILE A 18 25.48 16.05 -9.25
CA ILE A 18 24.26 16.83 -9.30
C ILE A 18 24.30 17.84 -10.45
N VAL A 19 23.15 18.00 -11.12
CA VAL A 19 22.94 19.03 -12.14
C VAL A 19 22.97 20.42 -11.49
N PRO A 20 23.74 21.39 -12.02
CA PRO A 20 23.71 22.76 -11.52
C PRO A 20 22.28 23.36 -11.58
N ILE A 21 21.88 24.09 -10.54
CA ILE A 21 20.52 24.59 -10.45
C ILE A 21 20.43 25.95 -11.12
N ASP A 22 19.60 26.03 -12.16
CA ASP A 22 19.27 27.28 -12.87
C ASP A 22 17.82 27.68 -12.57
N SER A 23 17.62 28.36 -11.44
CA SER A 23 16.30 28.84 -11.01
C SER A 23 16.41 30.17 -10.28
N ALA A 24 15.77 31.20 -10.81
CA ALA A 24 15.79 32.55 -10.23
C ALA A 24 15.29 32.58 -8.78
N LYS A 25 14.24 31.81 -8.47
CA LYS A 25 13.66 31.72 -7.12
C LYS A 25 14.59 30.96 -6.17
N CYS A 26 15.14 29.82 -6.61
CA CYS A 26 16.11 29.05 -5.83
C CYS A 26 17.36 29.91 -5.52
N ASN A 27 17.86 30.68 -6.51
CA ASN A 27 18.98 31.61 -6.37
C ASN A 27 18.70 32.71 -5.33
N GLN A 28 17.52 33.33 -5.39
CA GLN A 28 17.12 34.37 -4.45
C GLN A 28 17.08 33.87 -3.00
N HIS A 29 16.77 32.59 -2.77
CA HIS A 29 16.61 31.99 -1.45
C HIS A 29 17.71 31.00 -1.06
N GLN A 30 18.83 30.99 -1.78
CA GLN A 30 19.90 30.01 -1.62
C GLN A 30 20.46 29.93 -0.19
N ALA A 31 20.64 31.07 0.48
CA ALA A 31 21.16 31.10 1.85
C ALA A 31 20.22 30.38 2.85
N PHE A 32 18.92 30.59 2.70
CA PHE A 32 17.91 29.90 3.51
C PHE A 32 17.92 28.39 3.21
N LEU A 33 17.92 28.00 1.93
CA LEU A 33 17.95 26.59 1.52
C LEU A 33 19.20 25.86 2.04
N ARG A 34 20.37 26.52 2.04
CA ARG A 34 21.59 25.98 2.66
C ARG A 34 21.47 25.83 4.16
N CYS A 35 20.91 26.83 4.86
CA CYS A 35 20.70 26.77 6.30
C CYS A 35 19.75 25.63 6.70
N GLN A 36 18.75 25.32 5.88
CA GLN A 36 17.84 24.18 6.06
C GLN A 36 18.45 22.85 5.58
N GLY A 37 19.65 22.87 5.02
CA GLY A 37 20.33 21.68 4.50
C GLY A 37 19.63 21.05 3.28
N ALA A 38 18.85 21.81 2.50
CA ALA A 38 18.10 21.31 1.34
C ALA A 38 19.01 20.62 0.30
N PHE A 39 20.23 21.11 0.16
CA PHE A 39 21.23 20.61 -0.78
C PHE A 39 22.12 19.48 -0.21
N ASN A 40 21.97 19.14 1.07
CA ASN A 40 22.83 18.16 1.72
C ASN A 40 22.40 16.74 1.31
N VAL A 41 23.38 15.93 0.94
CA VAL A 41 23.21 14.50 0.68
C VAL A 41 23.86 13.68 1.80
N PRO A 42 23.36 12.48 2.11
CA PRO A 42 24.00 11.58 3.06
C PRO A 42 25.44 11.23 2.66
N GLU A 43 26.23 10.77 3.63
CA GLU A 43 27.54 10.19 3.36
C GLU A 43 27.42 8.94 2.47
N GLU A 44 28.51 8.61 1.77
CA GLU A 44 28.53 7.58 0.72
C GLU A 44 28.03 6.21 1.21
N LYS A 45 28.39 5.77 2.42
CA LYS A 45 27.96 4.48 2.98
C LYS A 45 26.43 4.41 3.10
N LEU A 46 25.81 5.39 3.77
CA LEU A 46 24.35 5.46 3.92
C LEU A 46 23.67 5.69 2.56
N CYS A 47 24.24 6.54 1.72
CA CYS A 47 23.73 6.80 0.39
C CYS A 47 23.65 5.51 -0.44
N ASN A 48 24.74 4.74 -0.51
CA ASN A 48 24.79 3.50 -1.28
C ASN A 48 23.80 2.46 -0.72
N ALA A 49 23.70 2.32 0.60
CA ALA A 49 22.71 1.44 1.23
C ALA A 49 21.27 1.83 0.85
N ILE A 50 20.93 3.12 0.89
CA ILE A 50 19.62 3.63 0.48
C ILE A 50 19.34 3.35 -1.01
N ILE A 51 20.33 3.57 -1.88
CA ILE A 51 20.18 3.33 -3.33
C ILE A 51 19.98 1.83 -3.62
N THR A 52 20.73 0.95 -2.95
CA THR A 52 20.53 -0.51 -3.05
C THR A 52 19.13 -0.90 -2.59
N SER A 53 18.66 -0.38 -1.46
CA SER A 53 17.28 -0.60 -0.98
C SER A 53 16.22 -0.07 -1.95
N TYR A 54 16.45 1.09 -2.59
CA TYR A 54 15.57 1.61 -3.64
C TYR A 54 15.48 0.64 -4.83
N ILE A 55 16.62 0.13 -5.31
CA ILE A 55 16.71 -0.81 -6.43
C ILE A 55 15.99 -2.13 -6.11
N HIS A 56 16.14 -2.63 -4.89
CA HIS A 56 15.48 -3.87 -4.48
C HIS A 56 13.98 -3.69 -4.27
N PHE A 57 13.54 -2.69 -3.52
CA PHE A 57 12.17 -2.67 -2.98
C PHE A 57 11.24 -1.63 -3.61
N VAL A 58 11.76 -0.56 -4.21
CA VAL A 58 10.95 0.51 -4.82
C VAL A 58 10.87 0.36 -6.33
N HIS A 59 12.04 0.26 -6.99
CA HIS A 59 12.13 0.30 -8.45
C HIS A 59 11.29 -0.78 -9.14
N PRO A 60 11.20 -2.03 -8.67
CA PRO A 60 10.39 -3.07 -9.33
C PRO A 60 8.88 -2.76 -9.34
N GLN A 61 8.38 -1.97 -8.39
CA GLN A 61 6.96 -1.57 -8.34
C GLN A 61 6.71 -0.18 -8.93
N LEU A 62 7.76 0.64 -9.01
CA LEU A 62 7.69 2.05 -9.39
C LEU A 62 8.92 2.45 -10.22
N PRO A 63 9.09 1.93 -11.44
CA PRO A 63 10.30 2.09 -12.25
C PRO A 63 10.39 3.46 -12.93
N VAL A 64 10.24 4.54 -12.15
CA VAL A 64 10.22 5.91 -12.65
C VAL A 64 11.59 6.47 -12.99
N VAL A 65 12.69 5.82 -12.58
CA VAL A 65 14.07 6.29 -12.77
C VAL A 65 14.81 5.39 -13.74
N ASP A 66 15.67 5.98 -14.59
CA ASP A 66 16.71 5.20 -15.28
C ASP A 66 17.81 4.85 -14.27
N ILE A 67 17.80 3.60 -13.80
CA ILE A 67 18.76 3.15 -12.79
C ILE A 67 20.19 3.12 -13.32
N HIS A 68 20.40 2.94 -14.62
CA HIS A 68 21.74 2.92 -15.18
C HIS A 68 22.36 4.32 -15.18
N ASP A 69 21.59 5.34 -15.56
CA ASP A 69 22.06 6.72 -15.51
C ASP A 69 22.30 7.19 -14.06
N LEU A 70 21.42 6.79 -13.13
CA LEU A 70 21.59 7.04 -11.70
C LEU A 70 22.90 6.45 -11.17
N LEU A 71 23.11 5.16 -11.39
CA LEU A 71 24.29 4.45 -10.90
C LEU A 71 25.56 4.92 -11.58
N GLN A 72 25.53 5.22 -12.88
CA GLN A 72 26.69 5.74 -13.61
C GLN A 72 27.07 7.15 -13.10
N ALA A 73 26.10 8.01 -12.82
CA ALA A 73 26.35 9.33 -12.25
C ALA A 73 27.04 9.25 -10.88
N LEU A 74 26.60 8.31 -10.02
CA LEU A 74 27.21 8.07 -8.71
C LEU A 74 28.62 7.48 -8.84
N ALA A 75 28.77 6.40 -9.62
CA ALA A 75 30.04 5.69 -9.77
C ALA A 75 31.13 6.54 -10.42
N THR A 76 30.75 7.49 -11.28
CA THR A 76 31.70 8.36 -11.98
C THR A 76 31.77 9.78 -11.40
N ASN A 77 31.05 10.03 -10.30
CA ASN A 77 30.95 11.32 -9.64
C ASN A 77 30.59 12.46 -10.61
N GLY A 78 29.64 12.21 -11.51
CA GLY A 78 29.12 13.22 -12.44
C GLY A 78 29.89 13.41 -13.74
N ARG A 79 30.89 12.56 -14.03
CA ARG A 79 31.69 12.64 -15.26
C ARG A 79 30.86 12.33 -16.50
N ASP A 80 30.06 11.26 -16.45
CA ASP A 80 29.34 10.74 -17.62
C ASP A 80 27.86 11.19 -17.64
N CYS A 81 27.22 11.16 -16.48
CA CYS A 81 25.80 11.47 -16.29
C CYS A 81 25.63 12.33 -15.05
N LYS A 82 24.54 13.11 -14.98
CA LYS A 82 24.18 13.93 -13.81
C LYS A 82 22.71 13.77 -13.46
N ILE A 83 22.37 14.03 -12.20
CA ILE A 83 21.03 13.84 -11.64
C ILE A 83 20.54 15.14 -11.01
N SER A 84 19.24 15.41 -11.13
CA SER A 84 18.59 16.45 -10.36
C SER A 84 18.70 16.19 -8.85
N ILE A 85 19.00 17.22 -8.07
CA ILE A 85 19.00 17.11 -6.61
C ILE A 85 17.60 16.79 -6.06
N LEU A 86 16.53 17.31 -6.67
CA LEU A 86 15.17 17.03 -6.23
C LEU A 86 14.87 15.54 -6.41
N LEU A 87 15.13 15.00 -7.61
CA LEU A 87 14.92 13.58 -7.89
C LEU A 87 15.78 12.71 -6.99
N PHE A 88 17.04 13.09 -6.78
CA PHE A 88 17.95 12.35 -5.91
C PHE A 88 17.45 12.30 -4.46
N GLN A 89 16.98 13.41 -3.88
CA GLN A 89 16.38 13.42 -2.54
C GLN A 89 15.12 12.53 -2.48
N CYS A 90 14.28 12.52 -3.52
CA CYS A 90 13.11 11.65 -3.57
C CYS A 90 13.45 10.16 -3.72
N ILE A 91 14.51 9.82 -4.46
CA ILE A 91 15.05 8.45 -4.53
C ILE A 91 15.54 8.04 -3.13
N LEU A 92 16.31 8.91 -2.46
CA LEU A 92 16.80 8.64 -1.12
C LEU A 92 15.65 8.46 -0.11
N LEU A 93 14.66 9.34 -0.16
CA LEU A 93 13.46 9.27 0.67
C LEU A 93 12.75 7.92 0.49
N SER A 94 12.49 7.51 -0.75
CA SER A 94 11.75 6.27 -1.02
C SER A 94 12.56 5.02 -0.64
N GLY A 95 13.87 4.98 -0.90
CA GLY A 95 14.74 3.85 -0.53
C GLY A 95 14.97 3.70 0.98
N SER A 96 15.05 4.82 1.72
CA SER A 96 15.33 4.83 3.16
C SER A 96 14.27 4.12 4.03
N THR A 97 13.12 3.79 3.44
CA THR A 97 12.08 2.91 4.03
C THR A 97 12.65 1.54 4.42
N PHE A 98 13.61 1.02 3.65
CA PHE A 98 14.04 -0.38 3.68
C PHE A 98 15.53 -0.51 4.02
N VAL A 99 16.09 0.49 4.69
CA VAL A 99 17.49 0.47 5.09
C VAL A 99 17.62 -0.09 6.50
N GLU A 100 18.65 -0.91 6.69
CA GLU A 100 18.98 -1.48 8.00
C GLU A 100 19.27 -0.40 9.04
N MET A 101 18.81 -0.64 10.28
CA MET A 101 18.90 0.36 11.34
C MET A 101 20.36 0.70 11.70
N GLU A 102 21.32 -0.21 11.46
CA GLU A 102 22.76 0.04 11.61
C GLU A 102 23.19 1.28 10.84
N HIS A 103 22.92 1.34 9.54
CA HIS A 103 23.27 2.49 8.68
C HIS A 103 22.60 3.80 9.13
N VAL A 104 21.40 3.70 9.71
CA VAL A 104 20.64 4.84 10.20
C VAL A 104 21.25 5.40 11.49
N THR A 105 21.60 4.52 12.44
CA THR A 105 22.25 4.92 13.69
C THR A 105 23.66 5.47 13.48
N GLU A 106 24.46 4.86 12.59
CA GLU A 106 25.80 5.35 12.25
C GLU A 106 25.77 6.76 11.65
N ALA A 107 24.71 7.08 10.90
CA ALA A 107 24.49 8.42 10.35
C ALA A 107 23.93 9.42 11.38
N GLY A 108 23.79 9.03 12.64
CA GLY A 108 23.38 9.89 13.74
C GLY A 108 21.87 10.09 13.90
N PHE A 109 21.05 9.19 13.35
CA PHE A 109 19.61 9.23 13.53
C PHE A 109 19.15 8.19 14.55
N ASP A 110 18.23 8.60 15.43
CA ASP A 110 17.63 7.72 16.44
C ASP A 110 16.62 6.73 15.83
N SER A 111 16.06 7.03 14.65
CA SER A 111 15.02 6.22 13.99
C SER A 111 15.02 6.39 12.48
N ARG A 112 14.54 5.36 11.76
CA ARG A 112 14.27 5.46 10.30
C ARG A 112 13.33 6.62 9.97
N MET A 113 12.30 6.83 10.81
CA MET A 113 11.33 7.92 10.65
C MET A 113 12.01 9.30 10.68
N GLY A 114 13.00 9.50 11.55
CA GLY A 114 13.78 10.74 11.64
C GLY A 114 14.58 11.03 10.37
N LEU A 115 15.29 10.02 9.83
CA LEU A 115 16.00 10.12 8.56
C LEU A 115 15.04 10.47 7.41
N ARG A 116 13.92 9.74 7.33
CA ARG A 116 12.91 9.91 6.28
C ARG A 116 12.27 11.30 6.32
N LYS A 117 11.92 11.78 7.52
CA LYS A 117 11.38 13.14 7.70
C LYS A 117 12.36 14.19 7.17
N GLN A 118 13.65 14.08 7.53
CA GLN A 118 14.66 15.02 7.04
C GLN A 118 14.77 15.01 5.50
N LEU A 119 14.78 13.83 4.87
CA LEU A 119 14.83 13.69 3.42
C LEU A 119 13.57 14.27 2.75
N ALA A 120 12.39 14.05 3.33
CA ALA A 120 11.13 14.60 2.85
C ALA A 120 11.09 16.12 2.93
N ASP A 121 11.58 16.71 4.02
CA ASP A 121 11.62 18.16 4.19
C ASP A 121 12.59 18.81 3.19
N ARG A 122 13.74 18.17 2.92
CA ARG A 122 14.66 18.61 1.85
C ARG A 122 13.99 18.58 0.48
N ALA A 123 13.33 17.47 0.12
CA ALA A 123 12.64 17.34 -1.17
C ALA A 123 11.51 18.38 -1.32
N ARG A 124 10.72 18.60 -0.26
CA ARG A 124 9.67 19.63 -0.23
C ARG A 124 10.24 21.03 -0.45
N LEU A 125 11.34 21.39 0.21
CA LEU A 125 12.02 22.68 0.01
C LEU A 125 12.51 22.85 -1.43
N LEU A 126 13.15 21.83 -2.00
CA LEU A 126 13.64 21.89 -3.39
C LEU A 126 12.50 22.07 -4.40
N TYR A 127 11.36 21.41 -4.16
CA TYR A 127 10.16 21.57 -4.98
C TYR A 127 9.51 22.95 -4.80
N ASP A 128 9.26 23.37 -3.55
CA ASP A 128 8.55 24.63 -3.24
C ASP A 128 9.34 25.88 -3.68
N PHE A 129 10.67 25.78 -3.85
CA PHE A 129 11.54 26.86 -4.34
C PHE A 129 11.91 26.74 -5.83
N ASP A 130 11.23 25.87 -6.58
CA ASP A 130 11.40 25.70 -8.03
C ASP A 130 12.86 25.38 -8.41
N CYS A 131 13.56 24.58 -7.61
CA CYS A 131 14.96 24.21 -7.89
C CYS A 131 15.09 23.13 -9.00
N GLU A 132 13.97 22.66 -9.56
CA GLU A 132 13.89 21.80 -10.74
C GLU A 132 12.90 22.39 -11.75
N THR A 133 13.23 22.32 -13.04
CA THR A 133 12.42 22.87 -14.14
C THR A 133 12.03 21.82 -15.19
N ASP A 134 12.76 20.70 -15.29
CA ASP A 134 12.41 19.57 -16.15
C ASP A 134 11.14 18.89 -15.61
N ARG A 135 10.08 18.99 -16.39
CA ARG A 135 8.76 18.45 -16.04
C ARG A 135 8.75 16.93 -15.89
N LEU A 136 9.57 16.19 -16.63
CA LEU A 136 9.69 14.74 -16.45
C LEU A 136 10.28 14.45 -15.07
N VAL A 137 11.34 15.17 -14.70
CA VAL A 137 11.98 15.05 -13.38
C VAL A 137 11.02 15.42 -12.25
N LEU A 138 10.20 16.46 -12.44
CA LEU A 138 9.13 16.79 -11.50
C LEU A 138 8.14 15.63 -11.35
N VAL A 139 7.65 15.04 -12.45
CA VAL A 139 6.73 13.89 -12.38
C VAL A 139 7.37 12.71 -11.63
N GLN A 140 8.62 12.35 -11.96
CA GLN A 140 9.35 11.28 -11.28
C GLN A 140 9.45 11.55 -9.77
N SER A 141 9.89 12.76 -9.41
CA SER A 141 10.11 13.18 -8.02
C SER A 141 8.81 13.20 -7.22
N LEU A 142 7.74 13.77 -7.78
CA LEU A 142 6.43 13.87 -7.13
C LEU A 142 5.74 12.52 -7.01
N THR A 143 5.98 11.61 -7.95
CA THR A 143 5.51 10.22 -7.83
C THR A 143 6.22 9.51 -6.67
N LEU A 144 7.54 9.68 -6.52
CA LEU A 144 8.30 9.12 -5.39
C LEU A 144 7.95 9.76 -4.04
N MET A 145 7.55 11.04 -4.01
CA MET A 145 7.05 11.70 -2.80
C MET A 145 5.84 10.99 -2.18
N THR A 146 5.09 10.21 -2.96
CA THR A 146 3.97 9.40 -2.46
C THR A 146 4.41 8.19 -1.61
N CYS A 147 5.71 7.96 -1.43
CA CYS A 147 6.26 6.96 -0.52
C CYS A 147 6.44 7.49 0.92
N TRP A 148 6.04 8.74 1.19
CA TRP A 148 6.14 9.37 2.50
C TRP A 148 4.86 10.09 2.89
N GLN A 149 4.45 9.87 4.13
CA GLN A 149 3.42 10.64 4.81
C GLN A 149 3.77 10.67 6.29
N GLU A 150 3.83 11.85 6.88
CA GLU A 150 4.14 11.98 8.31
C GLU A 150 2.86 11.79 9.13
N ALA A 151 1.79 12.54 8.82
CA ALA A 151 0.48 12.46 9.48
C ALA A 151 -0.70 12.26 8.49
N GLY A 152 -1.78 11.64 8.99
CA GLY A 152 -2.97 11.25 8.21
C GLY A 152 -3.71 12.38 7.49
N ASP A 153 -3.79 13.56 8.13
CA ASP A 153 -4.61 14.69 7.68
C ASP A 153 -3.81 15.92 7.20
N GLU A 154 -2.58 15.70 6.71
CA GLU A 154 -1.84 16.79 6.08
C GLU A 154 -2.55 17.34 4.83
N VAL A 155 -2.42 18.65 4.60
CA VAL A 155 -2.86 19.29 3.36
C VAL A 155 -2.10 18.73 2.15
N LYS A 156 -0.78 18.55 2.27
CA LYS A 156 0.09 17.93 1.25
C LYS A 156 0.18 16.40 1.44
N HIS A 157 -0.98 15.74 1.55
CA HIS A 157 -1.05 14.27 1.65
C HIS A 157 -0.74 13.55 0.32
N LEU A 158 -0.73 12.22 0.32
CA LEU A 158 -0.34 11.41 -0.84
C LEU A 158 -1.09 11.75 -2.14
N ARG A 159 -2.40 12.08 -2.05
CA ARG A 159 -3.21 12.45 -3.22
C ARG A 159 -2.89 13.86 -3.76
N HIS A 160 -2.33 14.75 -2.95
CA HIS A 160 -1.79 16.03 -3.43
C HIS A 160 -0.63 15.80 -4.41
N TRP A 161 0.35 14.99 -4.01
CA TRP A 161 1.54 14.74 -4.82
C TRP A 161 1.24 14.00 -6.12
N ILE A 162 0.43 12.94 -6.06
CA ILE A 162 0.04 12.20 -7.28
C ILE A 162 -0.84 13.04 -8.21
N GLY A 163 -1.69 13.92 -7.67
CA GLY A 163 -2.52 14.83 -8.47
C GLY A 163 -1.70 15.87 -9.23
N ILE A 164 -0.63 16.41 -8.63
CA ILE A 164 0.28 17.30 -9.34
C ILE A 164 1.08 16.52 -10.38
N ALA A 165 1.62 15.35 -10.03
CA ALA A 165 2.36 14.50 -10.96
C ALA A 165 1.51 14.16 -12.20
N PHE A 166 0.24 13.79 -12.01
CA PHE A 166 -0.71 13.55 -13.09
C PHE A 166 -0.90 14.77 -14.01
N ASN A 167 -1.19 15.94 -13.43
CA ASN A 167 -1.41 17.16 -14.22
C ASN A 167 -0.19 17.53 -15.07
N ILE A 168 1.02 17.42 -14.51
CA ILE A 168 2.26 17.67 -15.25
C ILE A 168 2.45 16.59 -16.34
N SER A 169 2.16 15.32 -16.03
CA SER A 169 2.28 14.19 -16.96
C SER A 169 1.42 14.38 -18.20
N VAL A 170 0.16 14.76 -18.04
CA VAL A 170 -0.76 15.04 -19.16
C VAL A 170 -0.29 16.27 -19.93
N PHE A 171 0.16 17.32 -19.24
CA PHE A 171 0.63 18.54 -19.90
C PHE A 171 1.84 18.32 -20.82
N ILE A 172 2.73 17.37 -20.48
CA ILE A 172 3.87 16.99 -21.32
C ILE A 172 3.60 15.79 -22.23
N GLY A 173 2.38 15.25 -22.21
CA GLY A 173 1.95 14.17 -23.10
C GLY A 173 2.44 12.77 -22.74
N LEU A 174 2.75 12.48 -21.47
CA LEU A 174 3.14 11.11 -21.06
C LEU A 174 2.00 10.08 -21.20
N ASN A 175 0.75 10.54 -21.26
CA ASN A 175 -0.44 9.72 -21.45
C ASN A 175 -0.73 9.39 -22.91
N LYS A 176 0.10 9.85 -23.84
CA LYS A 176 -0.03 9.66 -25.29
C LYS A 176 0.92 8.59 -25.78
N ASP A 177 0.51 7.89 -26.85
CA ASP A 177 1.37 6.89 -27.49
C ASP A 177 2.66 7.52 -28.04
N PRO A 178 3.84 7.19 -27.49
CA PRO A 178 5.11 7.76 -27.94
C PRO A 178 5.66 7.10 -29.21
N THR A 179 4.99 6.08 -29.79
CA THR A 179 5.50 5.29 -30.92
C THR A 179 5.90 6.16 -32.11
N SER A 180 5.05 7.13 -32.48
CA SER A 180 5.30 8.05 -33.60
C SER A 180 6.21 9.24 -33.26
N ALA A 181 6.53 9.46 -31.99
CA ALA A 181 7.33 10.61 -31.56
C ALA A 181 8.79 10.51 -32.04
N SER A 182 9.36 11.63 -32.50
CA SER A 182 10.76 11.72 -32.93
C SER A 182 11.70 11.94 -31.74
N ILE A 183 11.69 11.00 -30.79
CA ILE A 183 12.56 10.99 -29.60
C ILE A 183 13.32 9.65 -29.49
N PRO A 184 14.48 9.61 -28.82
CA PRO A 184 15.24 8.36 -28.62
C PRO A 184 14.38 7.27 -27.98
N VAL A 185 14.62 6.01 -28.37
CA VAL A 185 13.84 4.84 -27.92
C VAL A 185 13.85 4.70 -26.39
N GLN A 186 15.02 4.86 -25.76
CA GLN A 186 15.19 4.81 -24.30
C GLN A 186 14.34 5.88 -23.60
N ARG A 187 14.19 7.06 -24.22
CA ARG A 187 13.32 8.12 -23.70
C ARG A 187 11.85 7.73 -23.80
N LYS A 188 11.43 7.03 -24.87
CA LYS A 188 10.07 6.46 -25.00
C LYS A 188 9.80 5.42 -23.93
N HIS A 189 10.74 4.51 -23.70
CA HIS A 189 10.66 3.48 -22.66
C HIS A 189 10.47 4.13 -21.28
N LEU A 190 11.35 5.07 -20.91
CA LEU A 190 11.23 5.80 -19.64
C LEU A 190 9.89 6.55 -19.53
N TRP A 191 9.41 7.18 -20.61
CA TRP A 191 8.11 7.85 -20.61
C TRP A 191 6.96 6.89 -20.30
N LYS A 192 6.95 5.71 -20.93
CA LYS A 192 5.95 4.67 -20.64
C LYS A 192 6.05 4.20 -19.19
N ARG A 193 7.27 3.91 -18.69
CA ARG A 193 7.48 3.50 -17.29
C ARG A 193 6.98 4.55 -16.29
N VAL A 194 7.25 5.84 -16.53
CA VAL A 194 6.82 6.94 -15.65
C VAL A 194 5.30 7.12 -15.68
N TRP A 195 4.66 7.09 -16.85
CA TRP A 195 3.20 7.18 -16.95
C TRP A 195 2.50 6.05 -16.22
N TRP A 196 2.90 4.80 -16.50
CA TRP A 196 2.27 3.64 -15.88
C TRP A 196 2.56 3.55 -14.38
N SER A 197 3.72 4.03 -13.92
CA SER A 197 4.01 4.19 -12.50
C SER A 197 3.06 5.17 -11.83
N CYS A 198 2.78 6.32 -12.45
CA CYS A 198 1.78 7.28 -11.95
C CYS A 198 0.39 6.64 -11.86
N TYR A 199 -0.03 5.94 -12.92
CA TYR A 199 -1.32 5.24 -12.97
C TYR A 199 -1.45 4.19 -11.86
N MET A 200 -0.49 3.26 -11.77
CA MET A 200 -0.50 2.21 -10.75
C MET A 200 -0.53 2.79 -9.33
N LYS A 201 0.25 3.85 -9.08
CA LYS A 201 0.31 4.48 -7.77
C LYS A 201 -1.01 5.17 -7.41
N ASP A 202 -1.65 5.89 -8.33
CA ASP A 202 -2.97 6.50 -8.13
C ASP A 202 -4.04 5.45 -7.80
N GLN A 203 -4.12 4.35 -8.57
CA GLN A 203 -5.11 3.30 -8.31
C GLN A 203 -4.92 2.64 -6.93
N MET A 204 -3.69 2.36 -6.53
CA MET A 204 -3.39 1.76 -5.22
C MET A 204 -3.67 2.73 -4.06
N LEU A 205 -3.35 4.02 -4.23
CA LEU A 205 -3.68 5.05 -3.24
C LEU A 205 -5.19 5.22 -3.11
N ALA A 206 -5.93 5.27 -4.23
CA ALA A 206 -7.38 5.36 -4.24
C ALA A 206 -8.03 4.22 -3.45
N LEU A 207 -7.51 3.00 -3.63
CA LEU A 207 -7.98 1.84 -2.88
C LEU A 207 -7.72 1.97 -1.37
N GLY A 208 -6.49 2.32 -0.98
CA GLY A 208 -6.09 2.40 0.44
C GLY A 208 -6.71 3.58 1.20
N LEU A 209 -6.82 4.73 0.55
CA LEU A 209 -7.31 5.99 1.13
C LEU A 209 -8.82 6.20 0.93
N ARG A 210 -9.51 5.28 0.24
CA ARG A 210 -10.96 5.36 -0.03
C ARG A 210 -11.38 6.67 -0.71
N HIS A 211 -10.61 7.10 -1.70
CA HIS A 211 -10.97 8.22 -2.57
C HIS A 211 -11.13 7.73 -4.02
N PRO A 212 -11.85 8.46 -4.89
CA PRO A 212 -11.87 8.11 -6.29
C PRO A 212 -10.48 8.32 -6.89
N PRO A 213 -10.03 7.44 -7.80
CA PRO A 213 -8.79 7.64 -8.53
C PRO A 213 -8.85 8.96 -9.30
N ILE A 214 -7.69 9.60 -9.44
CA ILE A 214 -7.55 10.82 -10.24
C ILE A 214 -7.49 10.48 -11.72
N ILE A 215 -6.76 9.41 -12.07
CA ILE A 215 -6.43 9.06 -13.45
C ILE A 215 -7.49 8.10 -13.98
N SER A 216 -8.21 8.52 -15.04
CA SER A 216 -9.17 7.64 -15.70
C SER A 216 -8.44 6.67 -16.63
N ALA A 217 -8.94 5.43 -16.73
CA ALA A 217 -8.45 4.49 -17.75
C ALA A 217 -8.67 5.03 -19.17
N ASP A 218 -9.69 5.86 -19.38
CA ASP A 218 -10.02 6.44 -20.69
C ASP A 218 -9.01 7.52 -21.14
N GLU A 219 -8.20 8.06 -20.23
CA GLU A 219 -7.16 9.06 -20.55
C GLU A 219 -5.84 8.43 -21.01
N CYS A 220 -5.74 7.10 -20.93
CA CYS A 220 -4.54 6.35 -21.25
C CYS A 220 -4.52 5.93 -22.72
N GLU A 221 -3.77 6.66 -23.55
CA GLU A 221 -3.46 6.26 -24.92
C GLU A 221 -2.08 5.58 -25.01
N THR A 222 -1.27 5.67 -23.95
CA THR A 222 0.03 5.01 -23.86
C THR A 222 -0.13 3.49 -23.92
N PRO A 223 0.61 2.78 -24.80
CA PRO A 223 0.56 1.32 -24.86
C PRO A 223 0.99 0.66 -23.55
N ASP A 224 0.47 -0.54 -23.29
CA ASP A 224 0.87 -1.38 -22.15
C ASP A 224 2.40 -1.56 -22.08
N LEU A 225 2.90 -1.79 -20.86
CA LEU A 225 4.32 -2.06 -20.64
C LEU A 225 4.72 -3.41 -21.27
N VAL A 226 5.89 -3.43 -21.89
CA VAL A 226 6.57 -4.63 -22.40
C VAL A 226 7.98 -4.71 -21.80
N LEU A 227 8.63 -5.87 -21.90
CA LEU A 227 9.94 -6.09 -21.27
C LEU A 227 11.02 -5.14 -21.79
N GLU A 228 10.97 -4.80 -23.06
CA GLU A 228 11.90 -3.88 -23.71
C GLU A 228 11.84 -2.48 -23.08
N ASP A 229 10.69 -2.10 -22.51
CA ASP A 229 10.52 -0.81 -21.84
C ASP A 229 11.35 -0.68 -20.57
N PHE A 230 12.03 -1.72 -20.07
CA PHE A 230 12.82 -1.71 -18.83
C PHE A 230 14.33 -1.54 -19.06
N ASP A 231 14.78 -1.55 -20.32
CA ASP A 231 16.19 -1.36 -20.70
C ASP A 231 17.20 -2.24 -19.94
N ILE A 232 16.81 -3.48 -19.61
CA ILE A 232 17.58 -4.41 -18.79
C ILE A 232 18.94 -4.72 -19.43
N ARG A 233 20.02 -4.52 -18.67
CA ARG A 233 21.40 -4.77 -19.09
C ARG A 233 22.36 -4.88 -17.91
N PRO A 234 23.52 -5.53 -18.07
CA PRO A 234 24.52 -5.60 -17.01
C PRO A 234 25.12 -4.22 -16.67
N PRO A 235 25.63 -4.03 -15.45
CA PRO A 235 26.27 -2.79 -15.03
C PRO A 235 27.61 -2.57 -15.75
N THR A 236 28.05 -1.32 -15.81
CA THR A 236 29.39 -0.97 -16.28
C THR A 236 30.46 -1.34 -15.25
N ALA A 237 31.74 -1.34 -15.64
CA ALA A 237 32.84 -1.62 -14.72
C ALA A 237 32.90 -0.62 -13.54
N ASP A 238 32.67 0.67 -13.82
CA ASP A 238 32.61 1.72 -12.80
C ASP A 238 31.49 1.42 -11.78
N VAL A 239 30.27 1.13 -12.26
CA VAL A 239 29.13 0.79 -11.40
C VAL A 239 29.38 -0.48 -10.60
N SER A 240 29.98 -1.50 -11.23
CA SER A 240 30.28 -2.78 -10.60
C SER A 240 31.26 -2.63 -9.42
N SER A 241 32.17 -1.65 -9.49
CA SER A 241 33.13 -1.39 -8.42
C SER A 241 32.50 -0.76 -7.17
N VAL A 242 31.47 0.09 -7.35
CA VAL A 242 30.80 0.82 -6.27
C VAL A 242 29.65 0.02 -5.66
N PHE A 243 28.85 -0.66 -6.50
CA PHE A 243 27.65 -1.40 -6.10
C PHE A 243 27.83 -2.92 -6.19
N LYS A 244 29.03 -3.40 -5.88
CA LYS A 244 29.40 -4.84 -5.93
C LYS A 244 28.49 -5.74 -5.10
N ASP A 245 27.91 -5.21 -4.03
CA ASP A 245 27.08 -5.96 -3.08
C ASP A 245 25.58 -5.93 -3.46
N CYS A 246 25.21 -5.25 -4.56
CA CYS A 246 23.86 -5.26 -5.08
C CYS A 246 23.68 -6.41 -6.08
N GLY A 247 23.39 -7.61 -5.57
CA GLY A 247 23.25 -8.84 -6.36
C GLY A 247 22.27 -8.71 -7.54
N LEU A 248 21.15 -8.00 -7.35
CA LEU A 248 20.15 -7.79 -8.41
C LEU A 248 20.75 -7.15 -9.68
N LEU A 249 21.76 -6.28 -9.57
CA LEU A 249 22.37 -5.65 -10.75
C LEU A 249 23.03 -6.67 -11.68
N PHE A 250 23.50 -7.79 -11.14
CA PHE A 250 24.23 -8.80 -11.89
C PHE A 250 23.33 -9.97 -12.34
N ASP A 251 22.14 -10.12 -11.76
CA ASP A 251 21.16 -11.13 -12.14
C ASP A 251 20.15 -10.60 -13.19
N ILE A 252 20.49 -10.79 -14.47
CA ILE A 252 19.65 -10.38 -15.60
C ILE A 252 18.33 -11.16 -15.65
N ASP A 253 18.32 -12.42 -15.24
CA ASP A 253 17.12 -13.24 -15.27
C ASP A 253 16.12 -12.74 -14.22
N GLN A 254 16.60 -12.43 -13.01
CA GLN A 254 15.77 -11.84 -11.98
C GLN A 254 15.28 -10.44 -12.36
N GLN A 255 16.10 -9.59 -12.99
CA GLN A 255 15.65 -8.30 -13.51
C GLN A 255 14.49 -8.45 -14.51
N ASN A 256 14.56 -9.42 -15.43
CA ASN A 256 13.48 -9.72 -16.37
C ASN A 256 12.20 -10.21 -15.67
N GLN A 257 12.35 -11.02 -14.63
CA GLN A 257 11.22 -11.51 -13.84
C GLN A 257 10.55 -10.38 -13.05
N LEU A 258 11.32 -9.47 -12.45
CA LEU A 258 10.79 -8.30 -11.75
C LEU A 258 10.11 -7.30 -12.70
N ALA A 259 10.64 -7.10 -13.91
CA ALA A 259 9.95 -6.35 -14.96
C ALA A 259 8.61 -7.01 -15.33
N SER A 260 8.56 -8.34 -15.41
CA SER A 260 7.32 -9.10 -15.63
C SER A 260 6.31 -8.91 -14.48
N VAL A 261 6.78 -8.83 -13.23
CA VAL A 261 5.92 -8.48 -12.08
C VAL A 261 5.32 -7.08 -12.26
N CYS A 262 6.12 -6.09 -12.65
CA CYS A 262 5.64 -4.72 -12.88
C CYS A 262 4.57 -4.67 -14.00
N ILE A 263 4.78 -5.40 -15.10
CA ILE A 263 3.79 -5.51 -16.19
C ILE A 263 2.49 -6.14 -15.67
N ALA A 264 2.59 -7.23 -14.90
CA ALA A 264 1.43 -7.87 -14.28
C ALA A 264 0.71 -6.92 -13.30
N GLN A 265 1.45 -6.10 -12.54
CA GLN A 265 0.88 -5.10 -11.64
C GLN A 265 0.14 -3.99 -12.39
N GLN A 266 0.69 -3.49 -13.51
CA GLN A 266 0.04 -2.53 -14.40
C GLN A 266 -1.28 -3.08 -14.91
N GLN A 267 -1.23 -4.31 -15.41
CA GLN A 267 -2.40 -5.04 -15.83
C GLN A 267 -3.43 -5.16 -14.70
N LEU A 268 -3.05 -5.55 -13.49
CA LEU A 268 -3.96 -5.66 -12.34
C LEU A 268 -4.62 -4.32 -11.98
N CYS A 269 -3.88 -3.22 -12.04
CA CYS A 269 -4.39 -1.87 -11.75
C CYS A 269 -5.51 -1.45 -12.73
N LEU A 270 -5.43 -1.84 -14.01
CA LEU A 270 -6.53 -1.61 -14.96
C LEU A 270 -7.83 -2.32 -14.54
N LYS A 271 -7.73 -3.52 -13.95
CA LYS A 271 -8.90 -4.26 -13.43
C LYS A 271 -9.40 -3.60 -12.16
N LEU A 272 -8.50 -3.16 -11.29
CA LEU A 272 -8.84 -2.39 -10.08
C LEU A 272 -9.68 -1.16 -10.42
N SER A 273 -9.32 -0.39 -11.45
CA SER A 273 -10.08 0.77 -11.90
C SER A 273 -11.54 0.41 -12.26
N LYS A 274 -11.75 -0.68 -13.02
CA LYS A 274 -13.09 -1.19 -13.37
C LYS A 274 -13.88 -1.61 -12.12
N VAL A 275 -13.23 -2.31 -11.19
CA VAL A 275 -13.86 -2.75 -9.93
C VAL A 275 -14.26 -1.56 -9.07
N LEU A 276 -13.39 -0.54 -8.94
CA LEU A 276 -13.72 0.68 -8.20
C LEU A 276 -14.93 1.39 -8.80
N LYS A 277 -14.99 1.53 -10.13
CA LYS A 277 -16.15 2.13 -10.83
C LYS A 277 -17.44 1.34 -10.61
N ALA A 278 -17.37 0.01 -10.64
CA ALA A 278 -18.52 -0.87 -10.45
C ALA A 278 -19.00 -0.95 -8.99
N ARG A 279 -18.08 -0.90 -8.02
CA ARG A 279 -18.39 -1.11 -6.59
C ARG A 279 -18.43 0.18 -5.77
N TYR A 280 -17.92 1.29 -6.23
CA TYR A 280 -17.90 2.52 -5.43
C TYR A 280 -18.58 3.67 -6.16
N GLU A 281 -19.14 4.55 -5.36
CA GLU A 281 -19.55 5.87 -5.80
C GLU A 281 -18.90 6.93 -4.93
N THR A 282 -18.81 8.14 -5.46
CA THR A 282 -18.20 9.26 -4.73
C THR A 282 -19.31 10.07 -4.12
N ILE A 283 -19.24 10.26 -2.80
CA ILE A 283 -20.16 11.12 -2.06
C ILE A 283 -19.40 12.26 -1.39
N ALA A 284 -20.14 13.31 -1.03
CA ALA A 284 -19.65 14.45 -0.27
C ALA A 284 -20.52 14.67 0.99
N PRO A 285 -20.44 13.78 2.01
CA PRO A 285 -21.37 13.76 3.14
C PRO A 285 -21.38 15.06 3.95
N ARG A 286 -20.27 15.81 3.95
CA ARG A 286 -20.13 17.07 4.71
C ARG A 286 -19.95 18.27 3.78
N LEU A 287 -20.86 18.43 2.81
CA LEU A 287 -20.82 19.55 1.86
C LEU A 287 -20.76 20.89 2.61
N GLY A 288 -19.73 21.70 2.33
CA GLY A 288 -19.49 22.99 2.99
C GLY A 288 -18.51 22.94 4.18
N CYS A 289 -18.11 21.77 4.65
CA CYS A 289 -17.00 21.65 5.59
C CYS A 289 -15.67 21.92 4.86
N THR A 290 -14.92 22.92 5.32
CA THR A 290 -13.62 23.30 4.74
C THR A 290 -12.43 22.80 5.57
N THR A 291 -12.66 22.27 6.77
CA THR A 291 -11.61 21.86 7.71
C THR A 291 -11.29 20.37 7.65
N THR A 292 -12.12 19.57 6.98
CA THR A 292 -11.91 18.11 6.84
C THR A 292 -12.15 17.67 5.40
N ARG A 293 -11.54 16.55 5.00
CA ARG A 293 -11.82 15.93 3.69
C ARG A 293 -13.28 15.53 3.60
N THR A 294 -13.97 16.04 2.59
CA THR A 294 -15.41 15.81 2.39
C THR A 294 -15.68 14.77 1.31
N LEU A 295 -14.76 14.55 0.38
CA LEU A 295 -14.96 13.67 -0.77
C LEU A 295 -14.43 12.27 -0.45
N VAL A 296 -15.32 11.28 -0.46
CA VAL A 296 -15.03 9.89 -0.07
C VAL A 296 -15.68 8.92 -1.07
N SER A 297 -14.98 7.82 -1.37
CA SER A 297 -15.54 6.69 -2.10
C SER A 297 -16.22 5.73 -1.15
N VAL A 298 -17.53 5.59 -1.32
CA VAL A 298 -18.36 4.68 -0.53
C VAL A 298 -18.86 3.53 -1.37
N PRO A 299 -19.08 2.35 -0.77
CA PRO A 299 -19.65 1.23 -1.49
C PRO A 299 -21.06 1.58 -2.00
N ARG A 300 -21.37 1.30 -3.27
CA ARG A 300 -22.74 1.40 -3.79
C ARG A 300 -23.72 0.51 -3.02
N THR A 301 -24.90 1.02 -2.69
CA THR A 301 -25.90 0.38 -1.80
C THR A 301 -26.75 -0.72 -2.46
N SER A 302 -26.76 -0.86 -3.79
CA SER A 302 -27.73 -1.75 -4.46
C SER A 302 -27.13 -2.76 -5.47
N ILE A 303 -27.61 -4.01 -5.36
CA ILE A 303 -27.41 -5.21 -6.20
C ILE A 303 -26.01 -5.83 -6.15
N THR A 304 -25.91 -6.98 -5.47
CA THR A 304 -24.66 -7.72 -5.25
C THR A 304 -24.10 -8.41 -6.50
N ASN A 305 -24.91 -8.55 -7.56
CA ASN A 305 -24.61 -9.38 -8.72
C ASN A 305 -25.06 -8.75 -10.05
N THR A 306 -24.55 -7.54 -10.36
CA THR A 306 -24.80 -6.89 -11.66
C THR A 306 -23.94 -7.50 -12.76
N PRO A 307 -24.31 -7.38 -14.05
CA PRO A 307 -23.49 -7.82 -15.17
C PRO A 307 -22.08 -7.21 -15.16
N GLU A 308 -21.93 -5.96 -14.73
CA GLU A 308 -20.64 -5.27 -14.63
C GLU A 308 -19.73 -5.93 -13.58
N ILE A 309 -20.30 -6.30 -12.43
CA ILE A 309 -19.59 -7.02 -11.36
C ILE A 309 -19.18 -8.42 -11.83
N GLN A 310 -20.07 -9.12 -12.53
CA GLN A 310 -19.78 -10.44 -13.11
C GLN A 310 -18.67 -10.38 -14.17
N ASN A 311 -18.69 -9.35 -15.01
CA ASN A 311 -17.63 -9.11 -15.98
C ASN A 311 -16.30 -8.83 -15.28
N CYS A 312 -16.27 -7.95 -14.27
CA CYS A 312 -15.07 -7.71 -13.47
C CYS A 312 -14.53 -8.99 -12.82
N ALA A 313 -15.41 -9.84 -12.27
CA ALA A 313 -15.02 -11.10 -11.66
C ALA A 313 -14.42 -12.08 -12.68
N SER A 314 -15.00 -12.13 -13.88
CA SER A 314 -14.55 -13.01 -14.96
C SER A 314 -13.20 -12.56 -15.51
N GLU A 315 -13.03 -11.26 -15.77
CA GLU A 315 -11.76 -10.67 -16.20
C GLU A 315 -10.66 -10.90 -15.15
N LEU A 316 -10.95 -10.67 -13.87
CA LEU A 316 -9.98 -10.84 -12.79
C LEU A 316 -9.56 -12.32 -12.62
N THR A 317 -10.52 -13.24 -12.70
CA THR A 317 -10.26 -14.68 -12.62
C THR A 317 -9.46 -15.17 -13.84
N SER A 318 -9.82 -14.70 -15.05
CA SER A 318 -9.08 -15.03 -16.28
C SER A 318 -7.64 -14.55 -16.16
N TRP A 319 -7.44 -13.29 -15.79
CA TRP A 319 -6.12 -12.70 -15.64
C TRP A 319 -5.23 -13.49 -14.68
N TYR A 320 -5.74 -13.89 -13.50
CA TYR A 320 -4.95 -14.66 -12.54
C TYR A 320 -4.65 -16.09 -13.01
N ARG A 321 -5.59 -16.72 -13.72
CA ARG A 321 -5.39 -18.04 -14.33
C ARG A 321 -4.31 -18.00 -15.41
N ASP A 322 -4.33 -16.95 -16.23
CA ASP A 322 -3.42 -16.77 -17.36
C ASP A 322 -2.05 -16.20 -16.91
N LEU A 323 -1.93 -15.81 -15.63
CA LEU A 323 -0.68 -15.33 -15.03
C LEU A 323 0.39 -16.45 -15.01
N PRO A 324 1.63 -16.17 -15.49
CA PRO A 324 2.73 -17.14 -15.44
C PRO A 324 2.92 -17.73 -14.05
N SER A 325 3.22 -19.04 -13.98
CA SER A 325 3.36 -19.75 -12.70
C SER A 325 4.46 -19.21 -11.81
N ILE A 326 5.49 -18.59 -12.39
CA ILE A 326 6.59 -17.93 -11.68
C ILE A 326 6.17 -16.62 -10.97
N LEU A 327 5.11 -15.97 -11.45
CA LEU A 327 4.56 -14.75 -10.85
C LEU A 327 3.41 -15.03 -9.87
N ARG A 328 2.90 -16.27 -9.88
CA ARG A 328 1.91 -16.74 -8.89
C ARG A 328 2.66 -17.11 -7.62
N TYR A 329 2.23 -16.56 -6.49
CA TYR A 329 2.83 -16.88 -5.21
C TYR A 329 2.54 -18.34 -4.86
N GLN A 330 3.59 -19.13 -4.61
CA GLN A 330 3.48 -20.52 -4.20
C GLN A 330 3.94 -20.61 -2.74
N GLY A 331 3.01 -20.93 -1.84
CA GLY A 331 3.31 -21.16 -0.43
C GLY A 331 4.32 -22.29 -0.28
N SER A 332 5.18 -22.19 0.73
CA SER A 332 6.38 -23.01 0.81
C SER A 332 6.12 -24.45 1.25
N SER A 333 6.34 -25.40 0.35
CA SER A 333 6.65 -26.79 0.71
C SER A 333 8.16 -27.05 0.84
N SER A 334 9.01 -26.09 0.43
CA SER A 334 10.47 -26.23 0.47
C SER A 334 11.12 -24.84 0.54
N LEU A 335 11.33 -24.33 1.75
CA LEU A 335 12.12 -23.12 2.04
C LEU A 335 13.62 -23.35 1.80
N GLN A 336 13.99 -23.77 0.59
CA GLN A 336 15.38 -23.81 0.13
C GLN A 336 15.50 -22.84 -1.03
N PHE A 337 15.43 -21.56 -0.72
CA PHE A 337 15.74 -20.49 -1.66
C PHE A 337 17.07 -19.85 -1.22
N GLY A 338 17.90 -19.49 -2.20
CA GLY A 338 19.09 -18.69 -1.93
C GLY A 338 18.69 -17.24 -1.64
N PRO A 339 19.55 -16.44 -0.95
CA PRO A 339 19.26 -15.05 -0.61
C PRO A 339 18.94 -14.16 -1.83
N GLU A 340 19.34 -14.56 -3.03
CA GLU A 340 18.98 -13.85 -4.27
C GLU A 340 17.53 -14.12 -4.69
N GLN A 341 16.97 -15.31 -4.45
CA GLN A 341 15.60 -15.67 -4.85
C GLN A 341 14.52 -15.01 -3.98
N ASP A 342 14.90 -14.58 -2.78
CA ASP A 342 14.07 -13.92 -1.78
C ASP A 342 13.39 -12.65 -2.33
N LEU A 343 14.09 -11.88 -3.18
CA LEU A 343 13.55 -10.63 -3.71
C LEU A 343 12.39 -10.85 -4.69
N LEU A 344 12.50 -11.84 -5.57
CA LEU A 344 11.41 -12.21 -6.47
C LEU A 344 10.20 -12.71 -5.69
N ILE A 345 10.44 -13.56 -4.68
CA ILE A 345 9.38 -14.08 -3.81
C ILE A 345 8.61 -12.92 -3.16
N PHE A 346 9.32 -11.91 -2.65
CA PHE A 346 8.71 -10.72 -2.06
C PHE A 346 7.81 -9.96 -3.05
N HIS A 347 8.30 -9.67 -4.26
CA HIS A 347 7.52 -8.92 -5.25
C HIS A 347 6.34 -9.73 -5.83
N CYS A 348 6.51 -11.05 -6.00
CA CYS A 348 5.41 -11.96 -6.31
C CYS A 348 4.38 -11.98 -5.17
N ALA A 349 4.82 -12.02 -3.91
CA ALA A 349 3.93 -11.94 -2.75
C ALA A 349 3.10 -10.64 -2.78
N LEU A 350 3.73 -9.49 -3.04
CA LEU A 350 3.03 -8.20 -3.16
C LEU A 350 1.99 -8.20 -4.28
N LEU A 351 2.33 -8.69 -5.48
CA LEU A 351 1.38 -8.80 -6.59
C LEU A 351 0.16 -9.66 -6.21
N ASN A 352 0.39 -10.78 -5.52
CA ASN A 352 -0.67 -11.70 -5.11
C ASN A 352 -1.49 -11.11 -3.95
N LEU A 353 -0.87 -10.39 -3.01
CA LEU A 353 -1.57 -9.61 -1.98
C LEU A 353 -2.51 -8.59 -2.63
N HIS A 354 -2.05 -7.82 -3.64
CA HIS A 354 -2.90 -6.87 -4.36
C HIS A 354 -4.06 -7.57 -5.09
N TYR A 355 -3.81 -8.74 -5.71
CA TYR A 355 -4.85 -9.53 -6.35
C TYR A 355 -5.94 -9.97 -5.37
N TYR A 356 -5.56 -10.57 -4.24
CA TYR A 356 -6.53 -11.02 -3.23
C TYR A 356 -7.22 -9.83 -2.55
N THR A 357 -6.53 -8.71 -2.38
CA THR A 357 -7.13 -7.45 -1.89
C THR A 357 -8.24 -6.99 -2.84
N LEU A 358 -7.96 -6.97 -4.15
CA LEU A 358 -8.95 -6.64 -5.17
C LEU A 358 -10.11 -7.64 -5.18
N LEU A 359 -9.85 -8.93 -4.95
CA LEU A 359 -10.90 -9.94 -4.85
C LEU A 359 -11.80 -9.70 -3.62
N CYS A 360 -11.24 -9.39 -2.44
CA CYS A 360 -12.02 -8.99 -1.26
C CYS A 360 -12.91 -7.78 -1.57
N VAL A 361 -12.36 -6.76 -2.21
CA VAL A 361 -13.06 -5.51 -2.59
C VAL A 361 -14.19 -5.79 -3.58
N LEU A 362 -13.94 -6.66 -4.57
CA LEU A 362 -14.92 -7.04 -5.57
C LEU A 362 -16.05 -7.88 -5.00
N GLN A 363 -15.78 -8.78 -4.07
CA GLN A 363 -16.81 -9.61 -3.46
C GLN A 363 -17.62 -8.85 -2.41
N ARG A 364 -16.95 -7.95 -1.66
CA ARG A 364 -17.42 -7.28 -0.45
C ARG A 364 -17.81 -8.27 0.66
N PRO A 365 -17.05 -8.35 1.76
CA PRO A 365 -17.52 -9.08 2.93
C PRO A 365 -18.74 -8.37 3.51
N TRP A 366 -19.89 -9.01 3.46
CA TRP A 366 -21.06 -8.61 4.22
C TRP A 366 -20.92 -9.23 5.61
N PRO A 367 -20.85 -8.44 6.70
CA PRO A 367 -20.98 -8.99 8.03
C PRO A 367 -22.25 -9.82 8.09
N SER A 368 -22.14 -11.02 8.65
CA SER A 368 -23.29 -11.90 8.85
C SER A 368 -24.30 -11.34 9.87
N ALA A 369 -24.13 -10.10 10.33
CA ALA A 369 -24.88 -9.56 11.45
C ALA A 369 -26.27 -9.09 10.98
N ILE A 370 -27.26 -9.86 11.44
CA ILE A 370 -28.70 -9.55 11.59
C ILE A 370 -29.61 -10.27 10.58
N LEU A 371 -29.85 -11.56 10.87
CA LEU A 371 -31.14 -12.26 10.66
C LEU A 371 -31.73 -12.29 9.24
N ARG A 372 -30.95 -12.01 8.18
CA ARG A 372 -31.42 -12.22 6.79
C ARG A 372 -30.80 -13.48 6.19
N VAL A 373 -31.66 -14.34 5.64
CA VAL A 373 -31.24 -15.42 4.75
C VAL A 373 -30.56 -14.79 3.54
N LEU A 374 -29.25 -14.98 3.43
CA LEU A 374 -28.47 -14.50 2.29
C LEU A 374 -28.82 -15.30 1.04
N PRO A 375 -29.04 -14.65 -0.12
CA PRO A 375 -29.13 -15.34 -1.40
C PRO A 375 -27.89 -16.19 -1.68
N ALA A 376 -28.05 -17.26 -2.45
CA ALA A 376 -26.94 -18.17 -2.80
C ALA A 376 -25.73 -17.45 -3.44
N SER A 377 -25.98 -16.39 -4.22
CA SER A 377 -24.93 -15.56 -4.81
C SER A 377 -24.08 -14.83 -3.76
N GLU A 378 -24.69 -14.36 -2.68
CA GLU A 378 -24.01 -13.64 -1.60
C GLU A 378 -23.23 -14.59 -0.70
N ILE A 379 -23.77 -15.78 -0.43
CA ILE A 379 -23.03 -16.86 0.26
C ILE A 379 -21.78 -17.24 -0.55
N CYS A 380 -21.91 -17.38 -1.87
CA CYS A 380 -20.76 -17.66 -2.74
C CYS A 380 -19.73 -16.51 -2.68
N SER A 381 -20.21 -15.27 -2.70
CA SER A 381 -19.36 -14.08 -2.62
C SER A 381 -18.60 -14.00 -1.29
N GLN A 382 -19.26 -14.24 -0.17
CA GLN A 382 -18.64 -14.33 1.16
C GLN A 382 -17.56 -15.41 1.19
N ARG A 383 -17.85 -16.62 0.69
CA ARG A 383 -16.85 -17.70 0.59
C ARG A 383 -15.63 -17.28 -0.21
N LYS A 384 -15.81 -16.63 -1.35
CA LYS A 384 -14.69 -16.11 -2.17
C LYS A 384 -13.88 -15.04 -1.43
N SER A 385 -14.54 -14.11 -0.74
CA SER A 385 -13.85 -13.09 0.07
C SER A 385 -13.05 -13.71 1.22
N ARG A 386 -13.59 -14.74 1.88
CA ARG A 386 -12.90 -15.48 2.94
C ARG A 386 -11.68 -16.22 2.44
N LEU A 387 -11.80 -16.90 1.30
CA LEU A 387 -10.65 -17.56 0.66
C LEU A 387 -9.54 -16.55 0.33
N ALA A 388 -9.90 -15.36 -0.17
CA ALA A 388 -8.96 -14.29 -0.45
C ALA A 388 -8.29 -13.75 0.83
N ALA A 389 -9.06 -13.48 1.89
CA ALA A 389 -8.52 -13.02 3.17
C ALA A 389 -7.61 -14.05 3.84
N ASN A 390 -7.95 -15.34 3.76
CA ASN A 390 -7.11 -16.43 4.22
C ASN A 390 -5.82 -16.53 3.40
N ALA A 391 -5.88 -16.34 2.07
CA ALA A 391 -4.70 -16.31 1.22
C ALA A 391 -3.78 -15.14 1.57
N ILE A 392 -4.32 -13.93 1.79
CA ILE A 392 -3.56 -12.78 2.30
C ILE A 392 -2.86 -13.13 3.61
N SER A 393 -3.60 -13.71 4.57
CA SER A 393 -3.05 -14.07 5.88
C SER A 393 -1.96 -15.14 5.78
N SER A 394 -2.10 -16.10 4.85
CA SER A 394 -1.08 -17.12 4.58
C SER A 394 0.19 -16.52 4.01
N ILE A 395 0.08 -15.65 3.00
CA ILE A 395 1.23 -14.96 2.40
C ILE A 395 1.96 -14.13 3.46
N LEU A 396 1.23 -13.40 4.31
CA LEU A 396 1.84 -12.59 5.37
C LEU A 396 2.55 -13.44 6.43
N LYS A 397 2.02 -14.62 6.78
CA LYS A 397 2.70 -15.57 7.67
C LYS A 397 3.98 -16.12 7.05
N ASP A 398 3.95 -16.46 5.76
CA ASP A 398 5.16 -16.91 5.05
C ASP A 398 6.20 -15.78 4.98
N LEU A 399 5.79 -14.54 4.68
CA LEU A 399 6.67 -13.37 4.73
C LEU A 399 7.19 -13.08 6.14
N GLN A 400 6.45 -13.43 7.19
CA GLN A 400 6.91 -13.30 8.57
C GLN A 400 8.03 -14.31 8.87
N VAL A 401 7.91 -15.55 8.40
CA VAL A 401 8.95 -16.57 8.51
C VAL A 401 10.22 -16.15 7.77
N LEU A 402 10.08 -15.44 6.65
CA LEU A 402 11.18 -14.86 5.88
C LEU A 402 11.66 -13.51 6.43
N GLU A 403 11.11 -13.02 7.55
CA GLU A 403 11.43 -11.72 8.17
C GLU A 403 11.18 -10.50 7.26
N MET A 404 10.33 -10.61 6.24
CA MET A 404 10.09 -9.57 5.23
C MET A 404 8.87 -8.67 5.49
N VAL A 405 8.07 -8.94 6.53
CA VAL A 405 6.84 -8.17 6.79
C VAL A 405 7.14 -6.68 6.97
N HIS A 406 8.24 -6.34 7.65
CA HIS A 406 8.63 -4.95 7.89
C HIS A 406 8.97 -4.17 6.60
N LEU A 407 9.22 -4.87 5.49
CA LEU A 407 9.52 -4.31 4.18
C LEU A 407 8.26 -4.04 3.35
N LEU A 408 7.06 -4.35 3.86
CA LEU A 408 5.84 -4.09 3.09
C LEU A 408 5.65 -2.59 2.84
N PRO A 409 5.30 -2.17 1.60
CA PRO A 409 4.92 -0.80 1.32
C PRO A 409 3.53 -0.47 1.92
N THR A 410 3.10 0.78 1.82
CA THR A 410 1.77 1.22 2.28
C THR A 410 0.60 0.45 1.65
N SER A 411 0.76 -0.10 0.45
CA SER A 411 -0.24 -0.98 -0.16
C SER A 411 -0.38 -2.32 0.57
N GLY A 412 0.67 -2.80 1.25
CA GLY A 412 0.60 -3.96 2.14
C GLY A 412 -0.31 -3.72 3.35
N ILE A 413 -0.29 -2.51 3.94
CA ILE A 413 -1.26 -2.11 4.99
C ILE A 413 -2.68 -2.20 4.46
N THR A 414 -2.91 -1.76 3.22
CA THR A 414 -4.23 -1.85 2.58
C THR A 414 -4.69 -3.31 2.47
N SER A 415 -3.80 -4.22 2.07
CA SER A 415 -4.09 -5.66 2.02
C SER A 415 -4.43 -6.25 3.39
N ILE A 416 -3.65 -5.91 4.42
CA ILE A 416 -3.90 -6.34 5.81
C ILE A 416 -5.28 -5.86 6.28
N VAL A 417 -5.60 -4.57 6.07
CA VAL A 417 -6.89 -3.98 6.45
C VAL A 417 -8.05 -4.68 5.72
N GLN A 418 -7.93 -4.96 4.42
CA GLN A 418 -9.00 -5.67 3.70
C GLN A 418 -9.21 -7.08 4.24
N ALA A 419 -8.15 -7.83 4.54
CA ALA A 419 -8.27 -9.15 5.15
C ALA A 419 -8.89 -9.09 6.55
N ALA A 420 -8.43 -8.15 7.39
CA ALA A 420 -8.96 -7.93 8.73
C ALA A 420 -10.46 -7.63 8.72
N ILE A 421 -10.94 -6.83 7.76
CA ILE A 421 -12.37 -6.54 7.60
C ILE A 421 -13.17 -7.82 7.31
N VAL A 422 -12.68 -8.69 6.42
CA VAL A 422 -13.33 -9.97 6.12
C VAL A 422 -13.36 -10.87 7.36
N HIS A 423 -12.24 -10.98 8.08
CA HIS A 423 -12.14 -11.78 9.30
C HIS A 423 -13.04 -11.24 10.43
N MET A 424 -13.11 -9.93 10.59
CA MET A 424 -14.03 -9.27 11.52
C MET A 424 -15.49 -9.60 11.17
N SER A 425 -15.86 -9.54 9.89
CA SER A 425 -17.18 -9.94 9.39
C SER A 425 -17.49 -11.42 9.69
N ASP A 426 -16.54 -12.33 9.44
CA ASP A 426 -16.72 -13.76 9.71
C ASP A 426 -16.70 -14.11 11.21
N SER A 427 -16.12 -13.25 12.05
CA SER A 427 -16.13 -13.42 13.51
C SER A 427 -17.51 -13.28 14.16
N THR A 428 -18.53 -12.88 13.40
CA THR A 428 -19.93 -12.81 13.86
C THR A 428 -20.79 -13.96 13.35
N THR A 429 -20.20 -14.95 12.68
CA THR A 429 -20.92 -16.11 12.16
C THR A 429 -21.40 -17.05 13.28
N GLU A 430 -22.44 -17.84 13.00
CA GLU A 430 -22.98 -18.86 13.90
C GLU A 430 -22.06 -20.10 14.01
N ILE A 431 -21.24 -20.35 12.98
CA ILE A 431 -20.35 -21.49 12.92
C ILE A 431 -19.16 -21.26 13.88
N ALA A 432 -19.15 -21.97 15.01
CA ALA A 432 -18.16 -21.76 16.08
C ALA A 432 -16.71 -21.88 15.60
N SER A 433 -16.36 -22.94 14.87
CA SER A 433 -14.99 -23.17 14.38
C SER A 433 -14.49 -22.04 13.47
N LEU A 434 -15.36 -21.56 12.58
CA LEU A 434 -15.06 -20.45 11.69
C LEU A 434 -14.93 -19.14 12.47
N ARG A 435 -15.84 -18.89 13.41
CA ARG A 435 -15.81 -17.70 14.26
C ARG A 435 -14.47 -17.60 15.02
N ASP A 436 -14.05 -18.69 15.64
CA ASP A 436 -12.83 -18.72 16.45
C ASP A 436 -11.58 -18.57 15.55
N GLN A 437 -11.56 -19.25 14.40
CA GLN A 437 -10.50 -19.07 13.39
C GLN A 437 -10.41 -17.61 12.91
N SER A 438 -11.54 -16.99 12.59
CA SER A 438 -11.58 -15.61 12.09
C SER A 438 -11.16 -14.59 13.14
N ARG A 439 -11.49 -14.80 14.43
CA ARG A 439 -10.98 -13.96 15.53
C ARG A 439 -9.46 -14.03 15.62
N HIS A 440 -8.90 -15.24 15.59
CA HIS A 440 -7.44 -15.42 15.61
C HIS A 440 -6.74 -14.77 14.39
N GLN A 441 -7.33 -14.88 13.20
CA GLN A 441 -6.78 -14.23 12.00
C GLN A 441 -6.91 -12.70 12.05
N LEU A 442 -7.97 -12.16 12.66
CA LEU A 442 -8.10 -10.72 12.92
C LEU A 442 -6.99 -10.24 13.85
N GLU A 443 -6.75 -10.92 14.97
CA GLU A 443 -5.65 -10.62 15.89
C GLU A 443 -4.29 -10.69 15.19
N THR A 444 -4.08 -11.70 14.35
CA THR A 444 -2.87 -11.83 13.52
C THR A 444 -2.69 -10.61 12.61
N CYS A 445 -3.76 -10.15 11.95
CA CYS A 445 -3.71 -8.96 11.10
C CYS A 445 -3.33 -7.69 11.90
N LEU A 446 -3.87 -7.53 13.11
CA LEU A 446 -3.50 -6.42 13.99
C LEU A 446 -2.01 -6.48 14.39
N GLY A 447 -1.48 -7.68 14.65
CA GLY A 447 -0.05 -7.89 14.91
C GLY A 447 0.84 -7.51 13.73
N PHE A 448 0.44 -7.82 12.49
CA PHE A 448 1.16 -7.35 11.30
C PHE A 448 1.11 -5.83 11.12
N LEU A 449 0.08 -5.14 11.61
CA LEU A 449 0.07 -3.69 11.61
C LEU A 449 1.08 -3.13 12.63
N ASP A 450 1.25 -3.77 13.78
CA ASP A 450 2.23 -3.34 14.79
C ASP A 450 3.67 -3.35 14.26
N THR A 451 4.03 -4.36 13.48
CA THR A 451 5.38 -4.46 12.89
C THR A 451 5.67 -3.37 11.86
N LEU A 452 4.64 -2.72 11.31
CA LEU A 452 4.77 -1.68 10.28
C LEU A 452 4.77 -0.26 10.83
N VAL A 453 4.50 -0.06 12.13
CA VAL A 453 4.40 1.28 12.74
C VAL A 453 5.72 2.05 12.65
N GLU A 454 6.86 1.36 12.76
CA GLU A 454 8.19 1.99 12.73
C GLU A 454 8.50 2.68 11.40
N VAL A 455 7.90 2.19 10.31
CA VAL A 455 8.19 2.61 8.93
C VAL A 455 7.04 3.41 8.33
N HIS A 456 5.80 3.09 8.72
CA HIS A 456 4.58 3.69 8.20
C HIS A 456 3.67 4.17 9.34
N SER A 457 3.63 5.48 9.56
CA SER A 457 2.75 6.09 10.58
C SER A 457 1.26 5.73 10.37
N TYR A 458 0.84 5.52 9.12
CA TYR A 458 -0.51 5.08 8.77
C TYR A 458 -0.93 3.75 9.42
N SER A 459 0.02 2.87 9.74
CA SER A 459 -0.28 1.56 10.33
C SER A 459 -0.99 1.67 11.69
N LEU A 460 -0.59 2.66 12.50
CA LEU A 460 -1.22 2.94 13.80
C LEU A 460 -2.68 3.37 13.64
N PHE A 461 -2.95 4.22 12.64
CA PHE A 461 -4.31 4.65 12.32
C PHE A 461 -5.18 3.48 11.82
N ALA A 462 -4.63 2.65 10.93
CA ALA A 462 -5.30 1.46 10.42
C ALA A 462 -5.68 0.48 11.56
N LYS A 463 -4.76 0.24 12.50
CA LYS A 463 -5.01 -0.61 13.68
C LYS A 463 -6.11 -0.01 14.57
N SER A 464 -6.00 1.28 14.90
CA SER A 464 -6.97 1.97 15.76
C SER A 464 -8.38 1.95 15.15
N PHE A 465 -8.47 2.13 13.83
CA PHE A 465 -9.72 1.99 13.08
C PHE A 465 -10.32 0.58 13.22
N LEU A 466 -9.53 -0.47 12.96
CA LEU A 466 -10.02 -1.85 13.05
C LEU A 466 -10.46 -2.24 14.46
N VAL A 467 -9.72 -1.82 15.49
CA VAL A 467 -10.07 -2.08 16.89
C VAL A 467 -11.38 -1.38 17.25
N SER A 468 -11.56 -0.12 16.83
CA SER A 468 -12.80 0.64 17.06
C SER A 468 -13.99 0.02 16.34
N ALA A 469 -13.81 -0.39 15.08
CA ALA A 469 -14.84 -1.06 14.29
C ALA A 469 -15.25 -2.41 14.92
N ALA A 470 -14.28 -3.22 15.36
CA ALA A 470 -14.55 -4.48 16.03
C ALA A 470 -15.28 -4.26 17.37
N ALA A 471 -14.87 -3.26 18.16
CA ALA A 471 -15.53 -2.92 19.41
C ALA A 471 -16.99 -2.49 19.21
N ASN A 472 -17.27 -1.69 18.17
CA ASN A 472 -18.64 -1.29 17.84
C ASN A 472 -19.49 -2.49 17.40
N LEU A 473 -18.95 -3.33 16.52
CA LEU A 473 -19.62 -4.54 16.06
C LEU A 473 -19.96 -5.50 17.21
N TYR A 474 -19.05 -5.70 18.15
CA TYR A 474 -19.28 -6.59 19.29
C TYR A 474 -20.16 -6.00 20.39
N ARG A 475 -20.38 -4.69 20.41
CA ARG A 475 -21.29 -4.01 21.36
C ARG A 475 -22.73 -3.93 20.85
N GLU A 476 -23.00 -4.29 19.60
CA GLU A 476 -24.35 -4.21 19.06
C GLU A 476 -25.36 -5.04 19.86
N PRO A 477 -26.50 -4.47 20.30
CA PRO A 477 -27.50 -5.17 21.10
C PRO A 477 -27.97 -6.48 20.48
N LYS A 478 -28.12 -6.52 19.15
CA LYS A 478 -28.53 -7.71 18.40
C LYS A 478 -27.47 -8.82 18.43
N TYR A 479 -26.19 -8.46 18.38
CA TYR A 479 -25.09 -9.42 18.57
C TYR A 479 -25.01 -9.91 20.02
N MET A 480 -25.23 -9.02 20.99
CA MET A 480 -25.24 -9.36 22.42
C MET A 480 -26.44 -10.26 22.80
N GLU A 481 -27.62 -10.05 22.19
CA GLU A 481 -28.77 -10.95 22.34
C GLU A 481 -28.53 -12.31 21.68
N HIS A 482 -27.89 -12.33 20.50
CA HIS A 482 -27.49 -13.55 19.81
C HIS A 482 -26.53 -14.38 20.68
N LEU A 483 -25.47 -13.78 21.24
CA LEU A 483 -24.56 -14.45 22.19
C LEU A 483 -25.28 -15.04 23.41
N LYS A 484 -26.30 -14.35 23.94
CA LYS A 484 -27.13 -14.86 25.06
C LYS A 484 -27.97 -16.08 24.67
N THR A 485 -28.45 -16.17 23.42
CA THR A 485 -29.17 -17.35 22.94
C THR A 485 -28.29 -18.60 22.78
N PHE A 486 -26.97 -18.45 22.58
CA PHE A 486 -26.04 -19.61 22.59
C PHE A 486 -25.73 -20.13 24.00
N GLY A 487 -25.91 -19.32 25.04
CA GLY A 487 -25.71 -19.72 26.43
C GLY A 487 -26.87 -20.53 27.03
N GLY A 488 -27.91 -20.84 26.25
CA GLY A 488 -29.19 -21.32 26.75
C GLY A 488 -29.65 -22.66 26.20
N SER A 489 -28.90 -23.75 26.46
CA SER A 489 -29.48 -25.10 26.67
C SER A 489 -28.39 -26.10 27.06
N GLY A 490 -28.16 -26.27 28.37
CA GLY A 490 -27.24 -27.27 28.90
C GLY A 490 -26.84 -26.94 30.32
N THR A 491 -27.64 -27.38 31.29
CA THR A 491 -27.30 -27.37 32.71
C THR A 491 -26.04 -28.20 32.97
N GLN A 492 -24.88 -27.55 33.02
CA GLN A 492 -23.86 -27.79 34.03
C GLN A 492 -23.25 -26.44 34.39
N GLN A 493 -23.35 -26.08 35.67
CA GLN A 493 -22.64 -24.95 36.25
C GLN A 493 -21.13 -25.19 36.10
N HIS A 494 -20.55 -24.67 35.03
CA HIS A 494 -19.19 -24.16 35.10
C HIS A 494 -19.31 -22.66 35.27
N GLU A 495 -18.85 -22.15 36.40
CA GLU A 495 -18.66 -20.73 36.65
C GLU A 495 -17.91 -20.13 35.45
N PHE A 496 -18.64 -19.39 34.61
CA PHE A 496 -18.04 -18.46 33.66
C PHE A 496 -17.37 -17.37 34.50
N GLY A 497 -16.07 -17.53 34.74
CA GLY A 497 -15.26 -16.45 35.29
C GLY A 497 -15.43 -15.19 34.43
N GLU A 498 -15.60 -14.04 35.07
CA GLU A 498 -15.86 -12.71 34.50
C GLU A 498 -14.74 -12.19 33.55
N GLY A 499 -13.88 -13.05 32.99
CA GLY A 499 -12.75 -12.70 32.13
C GLY A 499 -12.97 -12.77 30.62
N ASN A 500 -14.13 -13.23 30.13
CA ASN A 500 -14.35 -13.50 28.69
C ASN A 500 -15.36 -12.58 27.98
N ILE A 501 -15.73 -11.46 28.60
CA ILE A 501 -16.39 -10.35 27.90
C ILE A 501 -15.29 -9.36 27.54
N PHE A 502 -15.13 -9.06 26.24
CA PHE A 502 -14.24 -8.02 25.72
C PHE A 502 -14.64 -6.67 26.32
N THR A 503 -14.10 -6.38 27.50
CA THR A 503 -14.08 -5.05 28.08
C THR A 503 -12.86 -4.32 27.50
N PRO A 504 -12.91 -2.99 27.31
CA PRO A 504 -11.85 -2.19 26.68
C PRO A 504 -10.55 -2.08 27.51
N GLY A 505 -10.14 -3.16 28.20
CA GLY A 505 -8.88 -3.31 28.92
C GLY A 505 -8.28 -4.73 28.87
N SER A 506 -8.86 -5.68 28.12
CA SER A 506 -8.38 -7.07 28.07
C SER A 506 -7.35 -7.37 26.96
N LEU A 507 -6.90 -6.38 26.19
CA LEU A 507 -5.73 -6.50 25.33
C LEU A 507 -4.47 -6.51 26.20
N LYS A 508 -4.20 -7.63 26.88
CA LYS A 508 -2.85 -7.89 27.38
C LYS A 508 -1.98 -8.19 26.16
N LEU A 509 -1.13 -7.22 25.82
CA LEU A 509 0.10 -7.45 25.07
C LEU A 509 0.88 -8.56 25.79
N THR A 510 0.81 -9.79 25.29
CA THR A 510 1.71 -10.85 25.73
C THR A 510 2.82 -10.99 24.70
N SER A 511 4.04 -10.82 25.19
CA SER A 511 5.30 -11.02 24.47
C SER A 511 5.33 -12.31 23.68
N PHE A 512 5.85 -12.22 22.45
CA PHE A 512 6.18 -13.34 21.59
C PHE A 512 7.25 -14.23 22.24
N SER A 513 6.89 -15.42 22.72
CA SER A 513 7.87 -16.49 22.98
C SER A 513 7.40 -17.92 22.75
N ASP A 514 6.10 -18.23 22.71
CA ASP A 514 5.67 -19.63 22.81
C ASP A 514 4.66 -20.06 21.75
N ILE A 515 5.11 -20.28 20.51
CA ILE A 515 4.41 -21.18 19.58
C ILE A 515 5.44 -21.99 18.77
N ARG A 516 5.65 -23.26 19.15
CA ARG A 516 6.18 -24.32 18.28
C ARG A 516 5.02 -25.23 17.86
N PRO A 517 4.94 -25.71 16.61
CA PRO A 517 3.86 -26.59 16.17
C PRO A 517 4.23 -28.07 16.39
N SER A 518 3.33 -28.83 17.02
CA SER A 518 3.33 -30.29 16.94
C SER A 518 2.26 -30.74 15.94
N LEU A 519 2.70 -31.30 14.82
CA LEU A 519 1.87 -32.16 13.96
C LEU A 519 1.56 -33.49 14.69
N VAL A 520 0.39 -34.06 14.44
CA VAL A 520 0.16 -35.46 14.00
C VAL A 520 -1.35 -35.79 14.01
N ASP A 521 -1.80 -36.33 12.87
CA ASP A 521 -2.93 -37.23 12.56
C ASP A 521 -4.31 -37.11 13.23
N ALA A 522 -5.35 -37.03 12.38
CA ALA A 522 -6.41 -38.04 12.34
C ALA A 522 -7.17 -38.02 11.01
N THR A 523 -7.32 -39.21 10.45
CA THR A 523 -7.97 -39.59 9.19
C THR A 523 -9.49 -39.75 9.32
N ASN A 524 -10.16 -39.66 8.16
CA ASN A 524 -11.48 -40.22 7.77
C ASN A 524 -12.71 -40.01 8.67
N ASP A 525 -13.74 -39.36 8.13
CA ASP A 525 -15.00 -40.06 7.78
C ASP A 525 -16.02 -39.13 7.07
N HIS A 526 -16.63 -39.64 6.00
CA HIS A 526 -17.85 -39.10 5.37
C HIS A 526 -19.07 -39.36 6.27
N PRO A 527 -20.13 -38.52 6.23
CA PRO A 527 -21.34 -39.00 5.54
C PRO A 527 -22.26 -37.94 4.87
N THR A 528 -22.84 -38.38 3.75
CA THR A 528 -24.19 -38.17 3.18
C THR A 528 -25.00 -36.89 3.37
N VAL A 529 -25.39 -36.38 2.21
CA VAL A 529 -26.35 -35.32 1.87
C VAL A 529 -27.79 -35.70 2.26
N PHE A 530 -28.49 -34.80 2.95
CA PHE A 530 -29.95 -34.76 3.02
C PHE A 530 -30.45 -33.34 2.70
N LEU A 531 -31.25 -33.23 1.63
CA LEU A 531 -32.04 -32.05 1.28
C LEU A 531 -33.41 -32.11 1.98
N PRO A 532 -33.98 -30.97 2.42
CA PRO A 532 -35.43 -30.81 2.40
C PRO A 532 -35.90 -29.63 1.54
N LYS A 533 -37.14 -29.81 1.09
CA LYS A 533 -37.91 -29.07 0.10
C LYS A 533 -38.29 -27.64 0.54
N GLN A 534 -38.43 -26.78 -0.46
CA GLN A 534 -39.02 -25.45 -0.40
C GLN A 534 -40.51 -25.50 -0.03
N SER A 535 -40.94 -24.56 0.80
CA SER A 535 -42.30 -24.00 0.78
C SER A 535 -42.21 -22.49 0.98
N ALA A 536 -42.76 -21.76 0.01
CA ALA A 536 -42.91 -20.32 0.03
C ALA A 536 -44.00 -19.91 1.04
N ASP A 537 -43.80 -18.80 1.77
CA ASP A 537 -44.74 -17.67 1.76
C ASP A 537 -44.28 -16.48 2.61
N SER A 538 -44.62 -15.29 2.10
CA SER A 538 -44.75 -13.97 2.75
C SER A 538 -43.53 -13.37 3.48
N GLN A 539 -42.86 -12.41 2.82
CA GLN A 539 -42.00 -11.41 3.48
C GLN A 539 -42.86 -10.30 4.10
N PRO A 540 -42.66 -9.91 5.37
CA PRO A 540 -43.05 -8.58 5.83
C PRO A 540 -41.95 -7.57 5.46
N ASP A 541 -42.36 -6.36 5.07
CA ASP A 541 -41.48 -5.21 4.87
C ASP A 541 -40.68 -4.93 6.15
N ILE A 542 -39.35 -5.04 6.08
CA ILE A 542 -38.42 -4.69 7.17
C ILE A 542 -37.82 -3.30 6.86
N PRO A 543 -37.82 -2.35 7.82
CA PRO A 543 -37.32 -0.99 7.62
C PRO A 543 -35.85 -0.95 7.18
N SER A 544 -35.50 0.02 6.33
CA SER A 544 -34.19 0.19 5.66
C SER A 544 -33.01 0.57 6.57
N ASP A 545 -33.22 0.74 7.86
CA ASP A 545 -32.28 1.43 8.78
C ASP A 545 -31.12 0.53 9.28
N LEU A 546 -30.91 -0.64 8.66
CA LEU A 546 -29.87 -1.62 9.03
C LEU A 546 -28.75 -1.75 8.01
N LEU A 547 -28.90 -1.11 6.85
CA LEU A 547 -27.89 -1.13 5.79
C LEU A 547 -26.68 -0.23 6.12
N ASP A 548 -26.83 0.68 7.09
CA ASP A 548 -25.88 1.77 7.35
C ASP A 548 -24.76 1.42 8.34
N LEU A 549 -24.83 0.29 9.06
CA LEU A 549 -23.83 -0.02 10.08
C LEU A 549 -22.48 -0.48 9.51
N PHE A 550 -22.50 -0.96 8.27
CA PHE A 550 -21.31 -1.33 7.48
C PHE A 550 -21.36 -0.74 6.06
N ASP A 551 -22.24 0.24 5.84
CA ASP A 551 -21.97 1.22 4.80
C ASP A 551 -20.77 2.02 5.31
N TYR A 552 -19.58 1.69 4.82
CA TYR A 552 -18.31 2.26 5.31
C TYR A 552 -18.21 3.78 5.13
N GLY A 553 -19.26 4.43 4.59
CA GLY A 553 -19.48 5.88 4.58
C GLY A 553 -20.46 6.44 5.62
N GLN A 554 -21.18 5.59 6.36
CA GLN A 554 -22.21 5.96 7.35
C GLN A 554 -21.97 5.45 8.78
N LEU A 555 -20.82 4.80 9.07
CA LEU A 555 -20.31 4.93 10.45
C LEU A 555 -20.18 6.44 10.68
N GLU A 556 -21.13 6.99 11.45
CA GLU A 556 -21.14 8.36 11.91
C GLU A 556 -19.74 8.63 12.42
N LEU A 557 -18.97 9.23 11.54
CA LEU A 557 -17.81 9.98 11.88
C LEU A 557 -18.36 11.04 12.82
N ASP A 558 -18.39 10.73 14.10
CA ASP A 558 -18.00 11.72 15.07
C ASP A 558 -16.51 12.01 14.78
N LEU A 559 -16.29 12.74 13.67
CA LEU A 559 -15.21 13.70 13.53
C LEU A 559 -15.48 14.84 14.53
N SER A 560 -15.84 14.50 15.77
CA SER A 560 -15.69 15.42 16.87
C SER A 560 -14.19 15.67 16.96
N PRO A 561 -13.79 16.94 17.12
CA PRO A 561 -12.39 17.30 17.28
C PRO A 561 -11.68 16.51 18.39
N ASP A 562 -12.40 15.89 19.33
CA ASP A 562 -11.84 15.30 20.54
C ASP A 562 -11.01 14.03 20.32
N LEU A 563 -11.27 13.22 19.29
CA LEU A 563 -10.40 12.05 18.98
C LEU A 563 -9.14 12.46 18.21
N PHE A 564 -9.22 13.52 17.41
CA PHE A 564 -8.10 14.06 16.62
C PHE A 564 -7.24 15.07 17.40
N LEU A 565 -7.80 15.76 18.40
CA LEU A 565 -7.09 16.74 19.23
C LEU A 565 -6.34 16.10 20.41
N ASN A 566 -6.84 15.01 20.99
CA ASN A 566 -6.22 14.42 22.20
C ASN A 566 -5.00 13.53 21.93
N LEU A 567 -4.80 13.06 20.70
CA LEU A 567 -3.60 12.29 20.33
C LEU A 567 -2.43 13.16 19.88
N GLY A 568 -2.64 14.48 19.74
CA GLY A 568 -1.61 15.46 19.33
C GLY A 568 -1.03 16.30 20.48
N GLN A 569 -1.53 16.16 21.71
CA GLN A 569 -1.03 16.89 22.89
C GLN A 569 -0.56 16.01 24.05
N ALA A 570 -0.65 14.68 23.94
CA ALA A 570 -0.01 13.81 24.92
C ALA A 570 1.51 13.80 24.67
N ASP A 571 2.26 14.43 25.56
CA ASP A 571 3.71 14.41 25.58
C ASP A 571 4.23 12.99 25.30
N PHE A 572 5.08 12.88 24.28
CA PHE A 572 5.83 11.67 23.89
C PHE A 572 6.62 11.03 25.05
N SER A 573 6.71 11.68 26.22
CA SER A 573 7.34 11.15 27.43
C SER A 573 6.52 10.10 28.20
N SER A 574 5.22 9.93 27.96
CA SER A 574 4.40 9.00 28.76
C SER A 574 4.26 7.59 28.20
N ILE A 575 4.76 7.30 26.99
CA ILE A 575 4.66 5.97 26.36
C ILE A 575 5.94 5.13 26.56
N VAL A 576 7.02 5.73 27.10
CA VAL A 576 8.31 5.03 27.34
C VAL A 576 8.43 4.50 28.78
N ASN A 577 7.53 4.84 29.70
CA ASN A 577 7.54 4.33 31.07
C ASN A 577 6.17 3.75 31.46
N ASN A 578 5.92 2.49 31.12
CA ASN A 578 5.15 1.53 31.92
C ASN A 578 5.23 0.11 31.35
#